data_AF-A0A537F2F5-F1
#
_entry.id   AF-A0A537F2F5-F1
#
_cell.length_a   1.000
_cell.length_b   1.000
_cell.length_c   1.000
_cell.angle_alpha   90.00
_cell.angle_beta   90.00
_cell.angle_gamma   90.00
#
_symmetry.space_group_name_H-M   'P 1'
#
loop_
_entity.id
_entity.type
_entity.pdbx_description
1 polymer ?
#
loop_
_entity_poly.entity_id
_entity_poly.type
_entity_poly.pdbx_seq_one_letter_code
_entity_poly.pdbx_strand_id
1 'polypeptide(L)'
;MPDDPRVTIRPMFGNISAFVNGNMFPGLFGNDLFVRLSEENRKELLEKEGASMLEPMKGRPMKEYVVIPKAWWKQHETARKWIIRSLDWTSKLPPKKKEK
;
A
#
# COMPACT_ATOMS: atom_id res chain seq x y z
N MET A 1 -3.48 10.76 4.41
CA MET A 1 -4.38 9.71 3.88
C MET A 1 -5.55 10.38 3.19
N PRO A 2 -6.16 9.77 2.15
CA PRO A 2 -7.42 10.26 1.60
C PRO A 2 -8.51 10.20 2.67
N ASP A 3 -9.36 11.22 2.71
CA ASP A 3 -10.53 11.28 3.61
C ASP A 3 -11.66 10.52 2.92
N ASP A 4 -11.74 9.22 3.19
CA ASP A 4 -12.77 8.34 2.63
C ASP A 4 -13.39 7.53 3.78
N PRO A 5 -14.72 7.54 3.97
CA PRO A 5 -15.38 6.84 5.08
C PRO A 5 -15.22 5.32 5.02
N ARG A 6 -14.81 4.76 3.87
CA ARG A 6 -14.53 3.32 3.72
C ARG A 6 -13.13 2.95 4.21
N VAL A 7 -12.26 3.94 4.39
CA VAL A 7 -10.89 3.77 4.87
C VAL A 7 -10.88 3.69 6.39
N THR A 8 -10.26 2.63 6.90
CA THR A 8 -10.06 2.39 8.33
C THR A 8 -8.57 2.22 8.57
N ILE A 9 -8.03 2.95 9.54
CA ILE A 9 -6.62 2.83 9.94
C ILE A 9 -6.55 1.91 11.14
N ARG A 10 -5.75 0.86 11.07
CA ARG A 10 -5.54 -0.08 12.16
C ARG A 10 -4.05 -0.40 12.31
N PRO A 11 -3.59 -0.63 13.54
CA PRO A 11 -2.22 -1.07 13.77
C PRO A 11 -2.00 -2.47 13.16
N MET A 12 -0.94 -2.64 12.39
CA MET A 12 -0.51 -3.91 11.80
C MET A 12 1.02 -3.91 11.65
N PHE A 13 1.67 -5.06 11.89
CA PHE A 13 3.14 -5.20 11.81
C PHE A 13 3.92 -4.21 12.71
N GLY A 14 3.38 -3.93 13.91
CA GLY A 14 3.98 -2.97 14.84
C GLY A 14 3.92 -1.51 14.37
N ASN A 15 3.15 -1.22 13.33
CA ASN A 15 3.02 0.07 12.68
C ASN A 15 1.56 0.35 12.30
N ILE A 16 1.29 1.44 11.58
CA ILE A 16 -0.05 1.76 11.08
C ILE A 16 -0.25 1.28 9.64
N SER A 17 -1.41 0.69 9.39
CA SER A 17 -1.87 0.30 8.05
C SER A 17 -3.29 0.80 7.80
N ALA A 18 -3.57 1.17 6.56
CA ALA A 18 -4.89 1.60 6.14
C ALA A 18 -5.58 0.50 5.33
N PHE A 19 -6.88 0.36 5.57
CA PHE A 19 -7.72 -0.68 5.00
C PHE A 19 -8.95 -0.04 4.38
N VAL A 20 -9.30 -0.44 3.16
CA VAL A 20 -10.56 -0.09 2.51
C VAL A 20 -11.40 -1.35 2.35
N ASN A 21 -12.67 -1.32 2.77
CA ASN A 21 -13.55 -2.50 2.69
C ASN A 21 -12.95 -3.78 3.34
N GLY A 22 -12.12 -3.63 4.38
CA GLY A 22 -11.40 -4.73 5.04
C GLY A 22 -10.14 -5.23 4.30
N ASN A 23 -9.81 -4.67 3.14
CA ASN A 23 -8.59 -4.94 2.38
C ASN A 23 -7.52 -3.90 2.66
N MET A 24 -6.29 -4.34 2.96
CA MET A 24 -5.15 -3.45 3.19
C MET A 24 -4.69 -2.81 1.88
N PHE A 25 -4.48 -1.49 1.87
CA PHE A 25 -3.97 -0.75 0.70
C PHE A 25 -2.55 -0.18 0.97
N PRO A 26 -2.30 0.85 1.80
CA PRO A 26 -0.97 1.18 2.27
C PRO A 26 -0.77 0.77 3.71
N GLY A 27 0.49 0.67 4.09
CA GLY A 27 0.89 0.61 5.48
C GLY A 27 2.36 0.90 5.64
N LEU A 28 2.77 1.03 6.89
CA LEU A 28 4.17 1.10 7.25
C LEU A 28 4.64 -0.28 7.70
N PHE A 29 5.76 -0.73 7.14
CA PHE A 29 6.47 -1.93 7.56
C PHE A 29 7.85 -1.51 8.06
N GLY A 30 8.08 -1.55 9.37
CA GLY A 30 9.29 -0.98 9.97
C GLY A 30 9.35 0.53 9.73
N ASN A 31 10.22 0.96 8.81
CA ASN A 31 10.37 2.35 8.39
C ASN A 31 10.19 2.53 6.88
N ASP A 32 9.46 1.61 6.25
CA ASP A 32 9.23 1.56 4.82
C ASP A 32 7.71 1.62 4.54
N LEU A 33 7.33 2.53 3.66
CA LEU A 33 5.94 2.74 3.27
C LEU A 33 5.65 1.83 2.10
N PHE A 34 4.66 0.96 2.24
CA PHE A 34 4.22 0.10 1.15
C PHE A 34 2.80 0.45 0.72
N VAL A 35 2.50 0.14 -0.54
CA VAL A 35 1.20 0.32 -1.17
C VAL A 35 0.82 -0.92 -1.95
N ARG A 36 -0.47 -1.24 -1.97
CA ARG A 36 -1.06 -2.31 -2.79
C ARG A 36 -1.51 -1.73 -4.12
N LEU A 37 -0.97 -2.22 -5.22
CA LEU A 37 -1.28 -1.67 -6.55
C LEU A 37 -1.70 -2.80 -7.50
N SER A 38 -2.40 -2.42 -8.56
CA SER A 38 -2.60 -3.32 -9.71
C SER A 38 -1.27 -3.66 -10.35
N GLU A 39 -1.23 -4.74 -11.14
CA GLU A 39 0.00 -5.16 -11.80
C GLU A 39 0.61 -4.03 -12.67
N GLU A 40 -0.22 -3.30 -13.41
CA GLU A 40 0.23 -2.17 -14.25
C GLU A 40 0.89 -1.07 -13.42
N ASN A 41 0.21 -0.59 -12.39
CA ASN A 41 0.75 0.44 -11.49
C ASN A 41 2.00 -0.04 -10.74
N ARG A 42 2.04 -1.32 -10.37
CA ARG A 42 3.23 -1.92 -9.76
C ARG A 42 4.43 -1.89 -10.71
N LYS A 43 4.25 -2.25 -11.98
CA LYS A 43 5.34 -2.20 -12.96
C LYS A 43 5.88 -0.77 -13.08
N GLU A 44 4.98 0.21 -13.25
CA GLU A 44 5.37 1.63 -13.31
C GLU A 44 6.11 2.09 -12.05
N LEU A 45 5.72 1.60 -10.88
CA LEU A 45 6.39 1.93 -9.62
C LEU A 45 7.75 1.24 -9.51
N LEU A 46 7.85 -0.04 -9.86
CA LEU A 46 9.11 -0.82 -9.81
C LEU A 46 10.15 -0.32 -10.82
N GLU A 47 9.75 0.40 -11.87
CA GLU A 47 10.66 1.10 -12.77
C GLU A 47 11.34 2.32 -12.12
N LYS A 48 10.88 2.75 -10.94
CA LYS A 48 11.44 3.91 -10.24
C LYS A 48 12.56 3.49 -9.30
N GLU A 49 13.62 4.28 -9.30
CA GLU A 49 14.76 4.07 -8.40
C GLU A 49 14.31 4.09 -6.92
N GLY A 50 14.69 3.03 -6.20
CA GLY A 50 14.34 2.85 -4.78
C GLY A 50 12.97 2.25 -4.53
N ALA A 51 12.19 1.90 -5.55
CA ALA A 51 10.99 1.10 -5.39
C ALA A 51 11.37 -0.38 -5.36
N SER A 52 10.69 -1.17 -4.54
CA SER A 52 10.97 -2.60 -4.40
C SER A 52 9.73 -3.35 -3.99
N MET A 53 9.64 -4.65 -4.29
CA MET A 53 8.53 -5.47 -3.79
C MET A 53 8.61 -5.58 -2.27
N LEU A 54 7.44 -5.54 -1.60
CA LEU A 54 7.38 -5.72 -0.16
C LEU A 54 7.74 -7.17 0.18
N GLU A 55 8.78 -7.37 0.98
CA GLU A 55 9.22 -8.68 1.43
C GLU A 55 9.08 -8.77 2.97
N PRO A 56 7.91 -9.16 3.49
CA PRO A 56 7.69 -9.25 4.94
C PRO A 56 8.40 -10.47 5.57
N MET A 57 8.69 -11.50 4.78
CA MET A 57 9.50 -12.67 5.16
C MET A 57 10.61 -12.85 4.13
N LYS A 58 11.83 -13.07 4.61
CA LYS A 58 13.02 -13.27 3.77
C LYS A 58 12.76 -14.34 2.70
N GLY A 59 12.84 -13.97 1.43
CA GLY A 59 12.58 -14.85 0.28
C GLY A 59 11.10 -15.06 -0.10
N ARG A 60 10.16 -14.31 0.49
CA ARG A 60 8.74 -14.30 0.09
C ARG A 60 8.27 -12.88 -0.24
N PRO A 61 8.65 -12.35 -1.42
CA PRO A 61 8.15 -11.06 -1.89
C PRO A 61 6.65 -11.16 -2.20
N MET A 62 5.86 -10.26 -1.62
CA MET A 62 4.45 -10.15 -1.96
C MET A 62 4.29 -9.34 -3.23
N LYS A 63 3.92 -10.02 -4.32
CA LYS A 63 3.75 -9.38 -5.64
C LYS A 63 2.74 -8.24 -5.64
N GLU A 64 1.74 -8.25 -4.77
CA GLU A 64 0.71 -7.20 -4.78
C GLU A 64 1.13 -5.90 -4.07
N TYR A 65 2.19 -5.95 -3.26
CA TYR A 65 2.63 -4.84 -2.43
C TYR A 65 4.01 -4.36 -2.84
N VAL A 66 4.15 -3.05 -2.95
CA VAL A 66 5.38 -2.38 -3.39
C VAL A 66 5.74 -1.32 -2.37
N VAL A 67 7.01 -1.27 -2.01
CA VAL A 67 7.59 -0.24 -1.16
C VAL A 67 7.81 1.02 -2.00
N ILE A 68 7.26 2.13 -1.50
CA ILE A 68 7.45 3.47 -2.03
C ILE A 68 8.89 3.94 -1.69
N PRO A 69 9.63 4.47 -2.67
CA PRO A 69 10.96 5.02 -2.43
C PRO A 69 10.95 6.08 -1.32
N LYS A 70 11.93 6.04 -0.42
CA LYS A 70 12.12 7.06 0.63
C LYS A 70 12.31 8.47 0.06
N ALA A 71 12.84 8.58 -1.16
CA ALA A 71 12.95 9.85 -1.88
C ALA A 71 11.59 10.55 -2.07
N TRP A 72 10.49 9.80 -2.14
CA TRP A 72 9.15 10.34 -2.30
C TRP A 72 8.44 10.65 -1.00
N TRP A 73 9.02 10.28 0.15
CA TRP A 73 8.45 10.66 1.44
C TRP A 73 8.46 12.17 1.63
N LYS A 74 9.50 12.85 1.11
CA LYS A 74 9.56 14.31 1.05
C LYS A 74 8.63 14.91 0.00
N GLN A 75 8.14 14.10 -0.94
CA GLN A 75 7.26 14.51 -2.04
C GLN A 75 5.82 14.05 -1.76
N HIS A 76 5.15 14.78 -0.86
CA HIS A 76 3.80 14.44 -0.41
C HIS A 76 2.80 14.26 -1.56
N GLU A 77 2.91 15.04 -2.64
CA GLU A 77 2.02 14.90 -3.80
C GLU A 77 2.19 13.57 -4.53
N THR A 78 3.44 13.17 -4.79
CA THR A 78 3.76 11.91 -5.46
C THR A 78 3.28 10.73 -4.63
N ALA A 79 3.65 10.69 -3.33
CA ALA A 79 3.20 9.64 -2.42
C ALA A 79 1.66 9.58 -2.34
N ARG A 80 1.00 10.74 -2.27
CA ARG A 80 -0.47 10.83 -2.25
C ARG A 80 -1.11 10.26 -3.52
N LYS A 81 -0.55 10.55 -4.71
CA LYS A 81 -1.04 9.97 -5.98
C LYS A 81 -1.00 8.45 -5.96
N TRP A 82 0.08 7.85 -5.47
CA TRP A 82 0.21 6.40 -5.36
C TRP A 82 -0.74 5.80 -4.32
N ILE A 83 -0.93 6.46 -3.18
CA ILE A 83 -1.91 6.03 -2.17
C ILE A 83 -3.33 6.07 -2.73
N ILE A 84 -3.69 7.09 -3.51
CA ILE A 84 -5.02 7.20 -4.15
C ILE A 84 -5.20 6.08 -5.19
N ARG A 85 -4.20 5.81 -6.03
CA ARG A 85 -4.24 4.68 -6.98
C ARG A 85 -4.38 3.34 -6.26
N SER A 86 -3.68 3.19 -5.14
CA SER A 86 -3.79 2.01 -4.28
C SER A 86 -5.20 1.87 -3.69
N LEU A 87 -5.81 2.98 -3.27
CA LEU A 87 -7.18 3.02 -2.77
C LEU A 87 -8.19 2.62 -3.86
N ASP A 88 -8.08 3.21 -5.06
CA ASP A 88 -8.98 2.90 -6.19
C ASP A 88 -8.93 1.41 -6.54
N TRP A 89 -7.73 0.85 -6.69
CA TRP A 89 -7.56 -0.57 -6.97
C TRP A 89 -8.10 -1.45 -5.83
N THR A 90 -7.74 -1.14 -4.59
CA THR A 90 -8.12 -1.98 -3.46
C THR A 90 -9.62 -1.87 -3.15
N SER A 91 -10.25 -0.72 -3.42
CA SER A 91 -11.70 -0.54 -3.29
C SER A 91 -12.49 -1.35 -4.31
N LYS A 92 -11.89 -1.72 -5.46
CA LYS A 92 -12.50 -2.60 -6.47
C LYS A 92 -12.45 -4.07 -6.08
N LEU A 93 -11.57 -4.44 -5.15
CA LEU A 93 -11.46 -5.81 -4.67
C LEU A 93 -12.67 -6.16 -3.80
N PRO A 94 -13.14 -7.43 -3.83
CA PRO A 94 -14.24 -7.86 -3.01
C PRO A 94 -13.91 -7.60 -1.53
N PRO A 95 -14.87 -7.07 -0.74
CA PRO A 95 -14.66 -6.86 0.68
C PRO A 95 -14.26 -8.18 1.32
N LYS A 96 -13.21 -8.18 2.13
CA LYS A 96 -12.84 -9.36 2.90
C LYS A 96 -14.01 -9.63 3.85
N LYS A 97 -14.76 -10.73 3.66
CA LYS A 97 -15.84 -11.13 4.58
C LYS A 97 -15.25 -11.11 5.98
N LYS A 98 -15.75 -10.23 6.84
CA LYS A 98 -15.50 -10.32 8.27
C LYS A 98 -16.20 -11.62 8.68
N GLU A 99 -15.44 -12.69 8.89
CA GLU A 99 -15.97 -13.80 9.67
C GLU A 99 -16.32 -13.22 11.05
N LYS A 100 -17.55 -13.47 11.45
CA LYS A 100 -18.22 -12.89 12.60
C LYS A 100 -18.07 -13.81 13.80
#